data_AF-A0A8C3AXR3-F1
#
_entry.id   AF-A0A8C3AXR3-F1
#
_cell.length_a   1.000
_cell.length_b   1.000
_cell.length_c   1.000
_cell.angle_alpha   90.00
_cell.angle_beta   90.00
_cell.angle_gamma   90.00
#
_symmetry.space_group_name_H-M   'P 1'
#
loop_
_entity.id
_entity.type
_entity.pdbx_description
1 polymer ?
#
loop_
_entity_poly.entity_id
_entity_poly.type
_entity_poly.pdbx_seq_one_letter_code
_entity_poly.pdbx_strand_id
1 'polypeptide(L)'
;MSQRTYNQLWADAQLELSRLLTEELPAEPRRPEKDRVVFFQRLAMLFVRYIQVFRQLEKVYDQVVHPQKRRVIRAILEGVIGRVLELKNEMVEKEFSEYHYMDDVLHDLKLTPTDLEIPIPRYFISDRSKELQERKAMLTEILKMVSVTESPEDMSQEEAIKIIQVAERARQGRVRAKLKEESRKLNRMQRTKDPGTADIELATVSIQKVWRGYIQRKRAKIAREEEMIFLGMAMDPKYEVPCSAVISAQASEACTRIKREEHNADYQKSVVAVTNQLRDVEGHDMSKSMKDQLRQWFIECRDATGSFPDYPDDEDGGSALIFAEKTPTQVKYTVRNGLVEMCPDDIYFPPQKKKGSKSGKKKKKEKDLTADR
;
A
#
# COMPACT_ATOMS: atom_id res chain seq x y z
N MET A 1 -6.25 14.49 -9.55
CA MET A 1 -5.73 15.62 -8.72
C MET A 1 -4.33 16.01 -9.18
N SER A 2 -3.83 17.16 -8.77
CA SER A 2 -2.49 17.64 -9.14
C SER A 2 -1.40 17.15 -8.18
N GLN A 3 -0.13 17.18 -8.59
CA GLN A 3 1.01 16.86 -7.72
C GLN A 3 1.08 17.75 -6.46
N ARG A 4 0.67 19.02 -6.57
CA ARG A 4 0.61 19.95 -5.43
C ARG A 4 -0.35 19.46 -4.36
N THR A 5 -1.49 18.90 -4.78
CA THR A 5 -2.51 18.36 -3.87
C THR A 5 -1.96 17.18 -3.06
N TYR A 6 -1.24 16.26 -3.69
CA TYR A 6 -0.64 15.13 -2.98
C TYR A 6 0.51 15.55 -2.05
N ASN A 7 1.23 16.62 -2.38
CA ASN A 7 2.23 17.20 -1.47
C ASN A 7 1.60 17.89 -0.26
N GLN A 8 0.43 18.51 -0.41
CA GLN A 8 -0.34 19.06 0.71
C GLN A 8 -0.87 17.94 1.60
N LEU A 9 -1.50 16.92 1.01
CA LEU A 9 -1.97 15.74 1.75
C LEU A 9 -0.83 15.05 2.53
N TRP A 10 0.36 15.00 1.95
CA TRP A 10 1.55 14.51 2.64
C TRP A 10 1.92 15.37 3.86
N ALA A 11 1.96 16.69 3.70
CA ALA A 11 2.29 17.61 4.78
C ALA A 11 1.23 17.56 5.90
N ASP A 12 -0.04 17.49 5.54
CA ASP A 12 -1.15 17.38 6.49
C ASP A 12 -1.07 16.06 7.28
N ALA A 13 -0.78 14.95 6.61
CA ALA A 13 -0.58 13.65 7.26
C ALA A 13 0.62 13.66 8.22
N GLN A 14 1.73 14.31 7.85
CA GLN A 14 2.89 14.45 8.74
C GLN A 14 2.59 15.31 9.97
N LEU A 15 1.86 16.41 9.78
CA LEU A 15 1.45 17.29 10.88
C LEU A 15 0.55 16.54 11.86
N GLU A 16 -0.42 15.80 11.35
CA GLU A 16 -1.34 15.02 12.19
C GLU A 16 -0.62 13.87 12.91
N LEU A 17 0.28 13.17 12.23
CA LEU A 17 1.11 12.15 12.85
C LEU A 17 1.99 12.73 13.97
N SER A 18 2.56 13.92 13.77
CA SER A 18 3.38 14.59 14.80
C SER A 18 2.56 14.96 16.04
N ARG A 19 1.31 15.39 15.84
CA ARG A 19 0.36 15.65 16.94
C ARG A 19 0.03 14.37 17.70
N LEU A 20 -0.34 13.31 16.98
CA LEU A 20 -0.65 12.00 17.59
C LEU A 20 0.53 11.47 18.41
N LEU A 21 1.75 11.53 17.88
CA LEU A 21 2.96 11.11 18.60
C LEU A 21 3.20 11.93 19.87
N THR A 22 2.94 13.25 19.84
CA THR A 22 3.05 14.10 21.02
C THR A 22 1.98 13.76 22.07
N GLU A 23 0.80 13.34 21.64
CA GLU A 23 -0.29 12.92 22.52
C GLU A 23 -0.07 11.55 23.16
N GLU A 24 0.52 10.60 22.41
CA GLU A 24 0.85 9.25 22.88
C GLU A 24 2.10 9.22 23.76
N LEU A 25 3.13 9.98 23.38
CA LEU A 25 4.42 10.07 24.08
C LEU A 25 4.64 11.49 24.64
N PRO A 26 3.85 11.90 25.65
CA PRO A 26 4.08 13.17 26.32
C PRO A 26 5.41 13.15 27.08
N ALA A 27 6.03 14.33 27.21
CA ALA A 27 7.32 14.49 27.91
C ALA A 27 7.27 14.00 29.37
N GLU A 28 6.11 14.10 30.02
CA GLU A 28 5.85 13.49 31.31
C GLU A 28 4.87 12.32 31.15
N PRO A 29 5.20 11.12 31.67
CA PRO A 29 4.35 9.96 31.56
C PRO A 29 3.02 10.22 32.28
N ARG A 30 1.91 9.99 31.56
CA ARG A 30 0.57 10.16 32.13
C ARG A 30 0.35 9.17 33.27
N ARG A 31 -0.43 9.59 34.26
CA ARG A 31 -0.91 8.67 35.29
C ARG A 31 -1.79 7.60 34.64
N PRO A 32 -1.71 6.34 35.11
CA PRO A 32 -2.58 5.28 34.58
C PRO A 32 -4.04 5.65 34.80
N GLU A 33 -4.82 5.62 33.72
CA GLU A 33 -6.24 5.91 33.74
C GLU A 33 -6.97 4.76 34.46
N LYS A 34 -7.80 5.09 35.45
CA LYS A 34 -8.52 4.09 36.26
C LYS A 34 -9.90 3.79 35.69
N ASP A 35 -10.50 4.78 35.02
CA ASP A 35 -11.79 4.61 34.38
C ASP A 35 -11.63 3.90 33.03
N ARG A 36 -12.26 2.74 32.91
CA ARG A 36 -12.22 1.92 31.70
C ARG A 36 -12.87 2.63 30.52
N VAL A 37 -13.94 3.39 30.74
CA VAL A 37 -14.70 4.06 29.67
C VAL A 37 -13.86 5.20 29.08
N VAL A 38 -13.28 6.03 29.93
CA VAL A 38 -12.42 7.15 29.51
C VAL A 38 -11.16 6.62 28.80
N PHE A 39 -10.57 5.54 29.32
CA PHE A 39 -9.43 4.90 28.69
C PHE A 39 -9.77 4.36 27.30
N PHE A 40 -10.88 3.65 27.17
CA PHE A 40 -11.35 3.10 25.90
C PHE A 40 -11.67 4.21 24.90
N GLN A 41 -12.38 5.27 25.31
CA GLN A 41 -12.70 6.40 24.45
C GLN A 41 -11.44 7.08 23.90
N ARG A 42 -10.37 7.18 24.72
CA ARG A 42 -9.07 7.69 24.26
C ARG A 42 -8.44 6.75 23.22
N LEU A 43 -8.41 5.44 23.46
CA LEU A 43 -7.89 4.47 22.49
C LEU A 43 -8.67 4.52 21.17
N ALA A 44 -10.00 4.59 21.27
CA ALA A 44 -10.91 4.72 20.15
C ALA A 44 -10.60 5.94 19.29
N MET A 45 -10.39 7.09 19.93
CA MET A 45 -10.05 8.33 19.26
C MET A 45 -8.69 8.25 18.55
N LEU A 46 -7.67 7.67 19.19
CA LEU A 46 -6.37 7.43 18.57
C LEU A 46 -6.50 6.50 17.37
N PHE A 47 -7.18 5.36 17.52
CA PHE A 47 -7.39 4.38 16.46
C PHE A 47 -8.03 5.02 15.21
N VAL A 48 -9.11 5.78 15.38
CA VAL A 48 -9.80 6.45 14.26
C VAL A 48 -8.88 7.48 13.58
N ARG A 49 -8.15 8.29 14.35
CA ARG A 49 -7.22 9.28 13.78
C ARG A 49 -6.05 8.63 13.03
N TYR A 50 -5.50 7.53 13.54
CA TYR A 50 -4.47 6.77 12.82
C TYR A 50 -5.01 6.12 11.53
N ILE A 51 -6.26 5.65 11.50
CA ILE A 51 -6.90 5.19 10.26
C ILE A 51 -7.00 6.31 9.21
N GLN A 52 -7.34 7.53 9.62
CA GLN A 52 -7.39 8.67 8.71
C GLN A 52 -6.01 8.96 8.11
N VAL A 53 -4.97 9.00 8.96
CA VAL A 53 -3.58 9.18 8.52
C VAL A 53 -3.18 8.05 7.57
N PHE A 54 -3.49 6.79 7.91
CA PHE A 54 -3.25 5.63 7.05
C PHE A 54 -3.86 5.80 5.65
N ARG A 55 -5.15 6.17 5.58
CA ARG A 55 -5.87 6.39 4.31
C ARG A 55 -5.25 7.53 3.49
N GLN A 56 -4.82 8.61 4.13
CA GLN A 56 -4.14 9.71 3.44
C GLN A 56 -2.78 9.28 2.91
N LEU A 57 -1.98 8.60 3.74
CA LEU A 57 -0.65 8.11 3.37
C LEU A 57 -0.70 7.08 2.24
N GLU A 58 -1.71 6.20 2.19
CA GLU A 58 -1.90 5.25 1.09
C GLU A 58 -2.12 5.98 -0.24
N LYS A 59 -3.02 6.99 -0.26
CA LYS A 59 -3.29 7.82 -1.45
C LYS A 59 -2.05 8.58 -1.89
N VAL A 60 -1.32 9.17 -0.94
CA VAL A 60 -0.08 9.90 -1.21
C VAL A 60 0.98 8.94 -1.76
N TYR A 61 1.16 7.78 -1.13
CA TYR A 61 2.11 6.78 -1.58
C TYR A 61 1.84 6.35 -3.01
N ASP A 62 0.59 6.06 -3.37
CA ASP A 62 0.24 5.61 -4.72
C ASP A 62 0.56 6.68 -5.79
N GLN A 63 0.32 7.95 -5.47
CA GLN A 63 0.31 9.06 -6.43
C GLN A 63 1.58 9.92 -6.46
N VAL A 64 2.47 9.82 -5.46
CA VAL A 64 3.76 10.51 -5.47
C VAL A 64 4.72 9.85 -6.45
N VAL A 65 5.20 10.63 -7.42
CA VAL A 65 6.11 10.18 -8.48
C VAL A 65 7.58 10.17 -8.03
N HIS A 66 7.92 10.99 -7.02
CA HIS A 66 9.30 11.14 -6.56
C HIS A 66 9.81 9.86 -5.85
N PRO A 67 10.86 9.18 -6.37
CA PRO A 67 11.27 7.85 -5.86
C PRO A 67 11.77 7.84 -4.42
N GLN A 68 12.66 8.79 -4.05
CA GLN A 68 13.21 8.86 -2.69
C GLN A 68 12.12 9.18 -1.65
N LYS A 69 11.31 10.22 -1.90
CA LYS A 69 10.16 10.58 -1.05
C LYS A 69 9.20 9.39 -0.86
N ARG A 70 8.92 8.63 -1.93
CA ARG A 70 8.06 7.44 -1.87
C ARG A 70 8.61 6.37 -0.92
N ARG A 71 9.92 6.13 -0.90
CA ARG A 71 10.55 5.18 0.05
C ARG A 71 10.31 5.59 1.50
N VAL A 72 10.46 6.89 1.80
CA VAL A 72 10.20 7.42 3.16
C VAL A 72 8.72 7.30 3.52
N ILE A 73 7.83 7.67 2.60
CA ILE A 73 6.38 7.52 2.81
C ILE A 73 6.02 6.05 3.09
N ARG A 74 6.64 5.09 2.38
CA ARG A 74 6.41 3.66 2.59
C ARG A 74 6.74 3.23 4.01
N ALA A 75 7.93 3.57 4.50
CA ALA A 75 8.36 3.21 5.84
C ALA A 75 7.41 3.78 6.90
N ILE A 76 6.97 5.03 6.71
CA ILE A 76 6.01 5.68 7.62
C ILE A 76 4.63 5.03 7.54
N LEU A 77 4.16 4.69 6.33
CA LEU A 77 2.90 3.98 6.13
C LEU A 77 2.92 2.61 6.81
N GLU A 78 4.01 1.84 6.68
CA GLU A 78 4.20 0.55 7.36
C GLU A 78 4.20 0.71 8.89
N GLY A 79 4.86 1.74 9.43
CA GLY A 79 4.81 2.07 10.86
C GLY A 79 3.40 2.43 11.34
N VAL A 80 2.65 3.21 10.56
CA VAL A 80 1.25 3.55 10.88
C VAL A 80 0.35 2.31 10.82
N ILE A 81 0.54 1.40 9.87
CA ILE A 81 -0.18 0.11 9.83
C ILE A 81 0.07 -0.67 11.13
N GLY A 82 1.34 -0.78 11.55
CA GLY A 82 1.72 -1.43 12.79
C GLY A 82 0.98 -0.82 13.98
N ARG A 83 1.00 0.52 14.11
CA ARG A 83 0.33 1.22 15.20
C ARG A 83 -1.19 1.03 15.20
N VAL A 84 -1.84 1.02 14.03
CA VAL A 84 -3.28 0.73 13.93
C VAL A 84 -3.61 -0.68 14.44
N LEU A 85 -2.77 -1.67 14.13
CA LEU A 85 -2.94 -3.05 14.60
C LEU A 85 -2.70 -3.16 16.10
N GLU A 86 -1.68 -2.49 16.64
CA GLU A 86 -1.43 -2.41 18.08
C GLU A 86 -2.62 -1.80 18.83
N LEU A 87 -3.10 -0.64 18.39
CA LEU A 87 -4.26 0.04 18.98
C LEU A 87 -5.51 -0.84 18.93
N LYS A 88 -5.73 -1.53 17.81
CA LYS A 88 -6.84 -2.47 17.68
C LYS A 88 -6.71 -3.63 18.66
N ASN A 89 -5.51 -4.20 18.80
CA ASN A 89 -5.24 -5.27 19.76
C ASN A 89 -5.47 -4.81 21.20
N GLU A 90 -4.95 -3.64 21.57
CA GLU A 90 -5.17 -3.03 22.88
C GLU A 90 -6.66 -2.83 23.18
N MET A 91 -7.45 -2.37 22.20
CA MET A 91 -8.89 -2.22 22.37
C MET A 91 -9.58 -3.58 22.62
N VAL A 92 -9.26 -4.60 21.81
CA VAL A 92 -9.80 -5.96 21.94
C VAL A 92 -9.48 -6.56 23.30
N GLU A 93 -8.24 -6.41 23.77
CA GLU A 93 -7.80 -6.91 25.08
C GLU A 93 -8.54 -6.24 26.25
N LYS A 94 -9.01 -5.00 26.08
CA LYS A 94 -9.64 -4.21 27.15
C LYS A 94 -11.15 -4.41 27.21
N GLU A 95 -11.81 -4.53 26.06
CA GLU A 95 -13.24 -4.79 25.97
C GLU A 95 -13.60 -6.28 25.90
N PHE A 96 -12.61 -7.15 25.65
CA PHE A 96 -12.81 -8.58 25.39
C PHE A 96 -13.77 -8.85 24.23
N SER A 97 -13.77 -7.96 23.23
CA SER A 97 -14.63 -8.01 22.05
C SER A 97 -13.84 -7.64 20.80
N GLU A 98 -14.12 -8.27 19.67
CA GLU A 98 -13.57 -7.86 18.38
C GLU A 98 -14.35 -6.67 17.78
N TYR A 99 -15.63 -6.58 18.13
CA TYR A 99 -16.58 -5.59 17.63
C TYR A 99 -16.68 -4.42 18.61
N HIS A 100 -16.44 -3.22 18.08
CA HIS A 100 -16.39 -1.98 18.87
C HIS A 100 -17.29 -0.94 18.20
N TYR A 101 -18.18 -0.34 18.97
CA TYR A 101 -19.07 0.72 18.51
C TYR A 101 -18.43 2.08 18.81
N MET A 102 -18.15 2.86 17.78
CA MET A 102 -17.37 4.09 17.86
C MET A 102 -18.20 5.32 17.45
N ASP A 103 -19.53 5.22 17.49
CA ASP A 103 -20.43 6.21 16.93
C ASP A 103 -20.23 7.60 17.54
N ASP A 104 -19.94 7.67 18.85
CA ASP A 104 -19.64 8.93 19.54
C ASP A 104 -18.35 9.58 18.98
N VAL A 105 -17.30 8.79 18.78
CA VAL A 105 -16.02 9.25 18.22
C VAL A 105 -16.19 9.67 16.76
N LEU A 106 -16.98 8.94 15.98
CA LEU A 106 -17.31 9.31 14.61
C LEU A 106 -18.08 10.61 14.54
N HIS A 107 -19.06 10.79 15.44
CA HIS A 107 -19.86 12.00 15.53
C HIS A 107 -18.98 13.22 15.87
N ASP A 108 -18.12 13.10 16.89
CA ASP A 108 -17.19 14.14 17.32
C ASP A 108 -16.23 14.57 16.19
N LEU A 109 -15.71 13.60 15.43
CA LEU A 109 -14.80 13.84 14.32
C LEU A 109 -15.52 14.16 12.99
N LYS A 110 -16.86 14.16 12.98
CA LYS A 110 -17.71 14.37 11.79
C LYS A 110 -17.38 13.40 10.65
N LEU A 111 -17.19 12.14 10.99
CA LEU A 111 -16.85 11.07 10.07
C LEU A 111 -18.03 10.14 9.81
N THR A 112 -17.95 9.45 8.68
CA THR A 112 -18.88 8.40 8.32
C THR A 112 -18.23 7.02 8.47
N PRO A 113 -19.02 5.94 8.60
CA PRO A 113 -18.45 4.58 8.64
C PRO A 113 -17.57 4.26 7.41
N THR A 114 -17.88 4.82 6.24
CA THR A 114 -17.06 4.68 5.02
C THR A 114 -15.65 5.26 5.17
N ASP A 115 -15.46 6.22 6.09
CA ASP A 115 -14.14 6.79 6.39
C ASP A 115 -13.28 5.86 7.25
N LEU A 116 -13.86 4.84 7.88
CA LEU A 116 -13.15 3.84 8.67
C LEU A 116 -12.76 2.59 7.86
N GLU A 117 -13.24 2.47 6.63
CA GLU A 117 -12.84 1.37 5.75
C GLU A 117 -11.31 1.40 5.57
N ILE A 118 -10.64 0.31 5.92
CA ILE A 118 -9.18 0.20 5.84
C ILE A 118 -8.85 -0.24 4.40
N PRO A 119 -8.29 0.65 3.54
CA PRO A 119 -7.89 0.26 2.20
C PRO A 119 -6.74 -0.75 2.25
N ILE A 120 -6.74 -1.71 1.32
CA ILE A 120 -5.60 -2.59 1.10
C ILE A 120 -4.52 -1.78 0.36
N PRO A 121 -3.32 -1.57 0.93
CA PRO A 121 -2.29 -0.79 0.29
C PRO A 121 -1.89 -1.34 -1.08
N ARG A 122 -1.94 -0.50 -2.12
CA ARG A 122 -1.71 -0.93 -3.51
C ARG A 122 -0.30 -1.48 -3.77
N TYR A 123 0.68 -1.09 -2.96
CA TYR A 123 2.06 -1.60 -3.10
C TYR A 123 2.20 -3.09 -2.86
N PHE A 124 1.29 -3.70 -2.09
CA PHE A 124 1.27 -5.15 -1.93
C PHE A 124 1.12 -5.89 -3.25
N ILE A 125 0.51 -5.26 -4.26
CA ILE A 125 0.34 -5.81 -5.60
C ILE A 125 1.39 -5.21 -6.55
N SER A 126 1.54 -3.88 -6.57
CA SER A 126 2.39 -3.22 -7.57
C SER A 126 3.87 -3.55 -7.40
N ASP A 127 4.39 -3.48 -6.17
CA ASP A 127 5.82 -3.63 -5.92
C ASP A 127 6.25 -5.12 -6.01
N ARG A 128 5.34 -6.05 -5.72
CA ARG A 128 5.52 -7.50 -5.87
C ARG A 128 5.03 -8.04 -7.22
N SER A 129 4.69 -7.18 -8.17
CA SER A 129 4.09 -7.60 -9.45
C SER A 129 4.95 -8.61 -10.21
N LYS A 130 6.27 -8.45 -10.21
CA LYS A 130 7.22 -9.39 -10.82
C LYS A 130 7.19 -10.76 -10.13
N GLU A 131 7.34 -10.78 -8.81
CA GLU A 131 7.28 -12.00 -7.99
C GLU A 131 5.92 -12.72 -8.15
N LEU A 132 4.82 -11.97 -8.21
CA LEU A 132 3.48 -12.51 -8.44
C LEU A 132 3.32 -13.07 -9.86
N GLN A 133 3.91 -12.43 -10.87
CA GLN A 133 3.92 -12.95 -12.24
C GLN A 133 4.75 -14.23 -12.34
N GLU A 134 5.92 -14.28 -11.72
CA GLU A 134 6.78 -15.47 -11.65
C GLU A 134 6.05 -16.64 -10.96
N ARG A 135 5.44 -16.39 -9.80
CA ARG A 135 4.60 -17.39 -9.11
C ARG A 135 3.42 -17.84 -9.96
N LYS A 136 2.74 -16.92 -10.64
CA LYS A 136 1.61 -17.24 -11.52
C LYS A 136 2.06 -18.11 -12.70
N ALA A 137 3.20 -17.80 -13.30
CA ALA A 137 3.79 -18.58 -14.38
C ALA A 137 4.10 -20.01 -13.93
N MET A 138 4.75 -20.16 -12.76
CA MET A 138 5.02 -21.45 -12.14
C MET A 138 3.72 -22.24 -11.86
N LEU A 139 2.70 -21.60 -11.29
CA LEU A 139 1.40 -22.24 -11.04
C LEU A 139 0.71 -22.68 -12.33
N THR A 140 0.74 -21.87 -13.39
CA THR A 140 0.19 -22.26 -14.69
C THR A 140 0.96 -23.42 -15.31
N GLU A 141 2.27 -23.49 -15.11
CA GLU A 141 3.09 -24.61 -15.57
C GLU A 141 2.76 -25.90 -14.81
N ILE A 142 2.67 -25.84 -13.48
CA ILE A 142 2.23 -26.97 -12.64
C ILE A 142 0.81 -27.41 -13.04
N LEU A 143 -0.11 -26.46 -13.17
CA LEU A 143 -1.48 -26.75 -13.58
C LEU A 143 -1.53 -27.40 -14.96
N LYS A 144 -0.69 -26.97 -15.90
CA LYS A 144 -0.59 -27.60 -17.23
C LYS A 144 -0.07 -29.05 -17.14
N MET A 145 0.84 -29.34 -16.21
CA MET A 145 1.30 -30.71 -15.96
C MET A 145 0.20 -31.57 -15.34
N VAL A 146 -0.63 -31.00 -14.46
CA VAL A 146 -1.75 -31.68 -13.78
C VAL A 146 -3.00 -31.79 -14.67
N SER A 147 -3.27 -30.81 -15.53
CA SER A 147 -4.45 -30.80 -16.41
C SER A 147 -4.30 -31.75 -17.60
N VAL A 148 -3.09 -32.24 -17.89
CA VAL A 148 -2.88 -33.34 -18.86
C VAL A 148 -3.43 -34.67 -18.31
N THR A 149 -3.68 -34.78 -17.01
CA THR A 149 -4.31 -35.97 -16.39
C THR A 149 -5.84 -35.92 -16.29
N GLU A 150 -6.48 -34.78 -16.56
CA GLU A 150 -7.94 -34.71 -16.63
C GLU A 150 -8.40 -35.01 -18.06
N SER A 151 -8.83 -36.26 -18.28
CA SER A 151 -9.70 -36.62 -19.41
C SER A 151 -10.85 -35.61 -19.49
N PRO A 152 -11.29 -35.16 -20.68
CA PRO A 152 -12.44 -34.29 -20.81
C PRO A 152 -13.59 -34.86 -19.97
N GLU A 153 -14.16 -34.04 -19.08
CA GLU A 153 -15.32 -34.41 -18.28
C GLU A 153 -16.40 -34.95 -19.22
N ASP A 154 -16.64 -36.25 -19.14
CA ASP A 154 -17.71 -36.89 -19.90
C ASP A 154 -19.03 -36.20 -19.53
N MET A 155 -19.74 -35.70 -20.53
CA MET A 155 -21.04 -35.05 -20.38
C MET A 155 -21.92 -35.84 -19.42
N SER A 156 -22.36 -35.20 -18.33
CA SER A 156 -23.26 -35.84 -17.36
C SER A 156 -24.52 -36.35 -18.07
N GLN A 157 -25.00 -37.53 -17.67
CA GLN A 157 -26.21 -38.12 -18.24
C GLN A 157 -27.40 -37.16 -18.19
N GLU A 158 -27.51 -36.33 -17.15
CA GLU A 158 -28.58 -35.34 -17.02
C GLU A 158 -28.49 -34.23 -18.08
N GLU A 159 -27.28 -33.78 -18.41
CA GLU A 159 -27.07 -32.78 -19.47
C GLU A 159 -27.36 -33.37 -20.84
N ALA A 160 -26.92 -34.60 -21.10
CA ALA A 160 -27.25 -35.33 -22.32
C ALA A 160 -28.77 -35.47 -22.50
N ILE A 161 -29.49 -35.86 -21.44
CA ILE A 161 -30.95 -35.98 -21.46
C ILE A 161 -31.61 -34.62 -21.73
N LYS A 162 -31.15 -33.53 -21.10
CA LYS A 162 -31.70 -32.19 -21.35
C LYS A 162 -31.51 -31.76 -22.81
N ILE A 163 -30.33 -31.99 -23.39
CA ILE A 163 -30.05 -31.67 -24.80
C ILE A 163 -30.98 -32.45 -25.72
N ILE A 164 -31.14 -33.76 -25.50
CA ILE A 164 -32.04 -34.62 -26.29
C ILE A 164 -33.49 -34.14 -26.17
N GLN A 165 -33.96 -33.82 -24.97
CA GLN A 165 -35.33 -33.33 -24.73
C GLN A 165 -35.60 -31.98 -25.42
N VAL A 166 -34.64 -31.06 -25.40
CA VAL A 166 -34.75 -29.77 -26.09
C VAL A 166 -34.80 -29.97 -27.61
N ALA A 167 -33.93 -30.83 -28.14
CA ALA A 167 -33.89 -31.16 -29.56
C ALA A 167 -35.19 -31.83 -30.04
N GLU A 168 -35.73 -32.77 -29.26
CA GLU A 168 -36.99 -33.46 -29.57
C GLU A 168 -38.18 -32.51 -29.48
N ARG A 169 -38.25 -31.64 -28.45
CA ARG A 169 -39.28 -30.61 -28.35
C ARG A 169 -39.24 -29.65 -29.55
N ALA A 170 -38.05 -29.26 -30.00
CA ALA A 170 -37.88 -28.44 -31.19
C ALA A 170 -38.34 -29.17 -32.47
N ARG A 171 -38.01 -30.47 -32.61
CA ARG A 171 -38.45 -31.31 -33.73
C ARG A 171 -39.98 -31.43 -33.77
N GLN A 172 -40.61 -31.73 -32.64
CA GLN A 172 -42.07 -31.79 -32.52
C GLN A 172 -42.73 -30.44 -32.85
N GLY A 173 -42.14 -29.34 -32.41
CA GLY A 173 -42.57 -27.99 -32.78
C GLY A 173 -42.57 -27.76 -34.29
N ARG A 174 -41.48 -28.16 -34.99
CA ARG A 174 -41.38 -28.07 -36.46
C ARG A 174 -42.43 -28.92 -37.17
N VAL A 175 -42.65 -30.15 -36.72
CA VAL A 175 -43.67 -31.05 -37.31
C VAL A 175 -45.08 -30.47 -37.14
N ARG A 176 -45.42 -29.98 -35.94
CA ARG A 176 -46.72 -29.32 -35.69
C ARG A 176 -46.89 -28.05 -36.53
N ALA A 177 -45.84 -27.27 -36.68
CA ALA A 177 -45.87 -26.06 -37.52
C ALA A 177 -46.14 -26.42 -39.00
N LYS A 178 -45.47 -27.45 -39.52
CA LYS A 178 -45.68 -27.95 -40.89
C LYS A 178 -47.11 -28.43 -41.12
N LEU A 179 -47.65 -29.25 -40.20
CA LEU A 179 -49.03 -29.73 -40.28
C LEU A 179 -50.06 -28.58 -40.21
N LYS A 180 -49.79 -27.57 -39.37
CA LYS A 180 -50.62 -26.37 -39.29
C LYS A 180 -50.56 -25.53 -40.57
N GLU A 181 -49.39 -25.48 -41.23
CA GLU A 181 -49.23 -24.82 -42.52
C GLU A 181 -49.99 -25.56 -43.63
N GLU A 182 -49.90 -26.89 -43.70
CA GLU A 182 -50.64 -27.72 -44.65
C GLU A 182 -52.16 -27.57 -44.47
N SER A 183 -52.64 -27.59 -43.21
CA SER A 183 -54.05 -27.31 -42.90
C SER A 183 -54.50 -25.90 -43.32
N ARG A 184 -53.63 -24.89 -43.18
CA ARG A 184 -53.90 -23.53 -43.68
C ARG A 184 -53.94 -23.48 -45.22
N LYS A 185 -53.06 -24.20 -45.91
CA LYS A 185 -53.06 -24.31 -47.39
C LYS A 185 -54.35 -24.98 -47.89
N LEU A 186 -54.78 -26.07 -47.26
CA LEU A 186 -56.04 -26.75 -47.59
C LEU A 186 -57.26 -25.83 -47.39
N ASN A 187 -57.32 -25.11 -46.26
CA ASN A 187 -58.36 -24.12 -46.01
C ASN A 187 -58.33 -22.93 -46.99
N ARG A 188 -57.14 -22.54 -47.49
CA ARG A 188 -57.01 -21.52 -48.54
C ARG A 188 -57.49 -22.04 -49.89
N MET A 189 -57.21 -23.29 -50.24
CA MET A 189 -57.72 -23.93 -51.46
C MET A 189 -59.24 -24.09 -51.45
N GLN A 190 -59.86 -24.29 -50.27
CA GLN A 190 -61.32 -24.29 -50.11
C GLN A 190 -61.95 -22.89 -50.16
N ARG A 191 -61.14 -21.82 -50.02
CA ARG A 191 -61.58 -20.42 -50.12
C ARG A 191 -61.17 -19.84 -51.47
N THR A 192 -61.67 -20.38 -52.57
CA THR A 192 -61.67 -19.71 -53.86
C THR A 192 -62.83 -18.71 -53.92
N LYS A 193 -62.61 -17.50 -53.39
CA LYS A 193 -63.39 -16.30 -53.72
C LYS A 193 -62.42 -15.16 -53.99
N ASP A 194 -62.72 -14.39 -55.04
CA ASP A 194 -61.84 -13.44 -55.73
C ASP A 194 -60.96 -12.55 -54.84
N PRO A 195 -59.74 -12.19 -55.28
CA PRO A 195 -58.86 -11.26 -54.58
C PRO A 195 -59.37 -9.82 -54.77
N GLY A 196 -60.45 -9.49 -54.09
CA GLY A 196 -60.91 -8.11 -53.92
C GLY A 196 -60.20 -7.44 -52.74
N THR A 197 -60.26 -6.11 -52.70
CA THR A 197 -59.87 -5.17 -51.62
C THR A 197 -59.73 -5.72 -50.19
N ALA A 198 -60.56 -6.69 -49.79
CA ALA A 198 -60.43 -7.47 -48.57
C ALA A 198 -59.03 -8.08 -48.32
N ASP A 199 -58.29 -8.50 -49.35
CA ASP A 199 -56.96 -9.10 -49.16
C ASP A 199 -55.88 -8.04 -48.83
N ILE A 200 -56.03 -6.82 -49.37
CA ILE A 200 -55.20 -5.66 -49.02
C ILE A 200 -55.51 -5.21 -47.58
N GLU A 201 -56.78 -5.19 -47.19
CA GLU A 201 -57.18 -4.88 -45.81
C GLU A 201 -56.68 -5.94 -44.82
N LEU A 202 -56.76 -7.23 -45.16
CA LEU A 202 -56.23 -8.33 -44.33
C LEU A 202 -54.70 -8.28 -44.22
N ALA A 203 -53.99 -7.94 -45.31
CA ALA A 203 -52.54 -7.72 -45.28
C ALA A 203 -52.19 -6.51 -44.39
N THR A 204 -52.94 -5.41 -44.52
CA THR A 204 -52.78 -4.21 -43.71
C THR A 204 -53.00 -4.50 -42.22
N VAL A 205 -54.06 -5.22 -41.87
CA VAL A 205 -54.34 -5.66 -40.50
C VAL A 205 -53.23 -6.57 -39.97
N SER A 206 -52.68 -7.46 -40.81
CA SER A 206 -51.57 -8.34 -40.42
C SER A 206 -50.29 -7.55 -40.10
N ILE A 207 -49.94 -6.58 -40.94
CA ILE A 207 -48.79 -5.69 -40.73
C ILE A 207 -49.00 -4.84 -39.47
N GLN A 208 -50.16 -4.21 -39.33
CA GLN A 208 -50.50 -3.40 -38.16
C GLN A 208 -50.47 -4.22 -36.86
N LYS A 209 -50.97 -5.47 -36.89
CA LYS A 209 -50.95 -6.37 -35.73
C LYS A 209 -49.53 -6.71 -35.30
N VAL A 210 -48.65 -7.05 -36.25
CA VAL A 210 -47.24 -7.36 -35.96
C VAL A 210 -46.54 -6.13 -35.40
N TRP A 211 -46.74 -4.96 -36.02
CA TRP A 211 -46.17 -3.68 -35.56
C TRP A 211 -46.65 -3.28 -34.16
N ARG A 212 -47.97 -3.31 -33.91
CA ARG A 212 -48.55 -3.02 -32.59
C ARG A 212 -48.05 -4.01 -31.54
N GLY A 213 -47.94 -5.29 -31.89
CA GLY A 213 -47.36 -6.31 -31.01
C GLY A 213 -45.88 -6.06 -30.71
N TYR A 214 -45.09 -5.64 -31.70
CA TYR A 214 -43.69 -5.27 -31.51
C TYR A 214 -43.54 -4.05 -30.60
N ILE A 215 -44.29 -2.97 -30.86
CA ILE A 215 -44.31 -1.77 -30.01
C ILE A 215 -44.71 -2.13 -28.58
N GLN A 216 -45.77 -2.93 -28.40
CA GLN A 216 -46.23 -3.29 -27.05
C GLN A 216 -45.21 -4.13 -26.30
N ARG A 217 -44.54 -5.08 -26.97
CA ARG A 217 -43.44 -5.83 -26.35
C ARG A 217 -42.25 -4.93 -26.00
N LYS A 218 -41.91 -3.97 -26.87
CA LYS A 218 -40.84 -3.00 -26.59
C LYS A 218 -41.19 -2.13 -25.38
N ARG A 219 -42.42 -1.62 -25.30
CA ARG A 219 -42.91 -0.84 -24.13
C ARG A 219 -42.96 -1.68 -22.86
N ALA A 220 -43.44 -2.93 -22.94
CA ALA A 220 -43.48 -3.82 -21.79
C ALA A 220 -42.08 -4.21 -21.29
N LYS A 221 -41.10 -4.30 -22.20
CA LYS A 221 -39.70 -4.52 -21.83
C LYS A 221 -39.14 -3.31 -21.09
N ILE A 222 -39.35 -2.10 -21.61
CA ILE A 222 -38.91 -0.85 -20.97
C ILE A 222 -39.59 -0.68 -19.60
N ALA A 223 -40.92 -0.84 -19.52
CA ALA A 223 -41.65 -0.72 -18.26
C ALA A 223 -41.19 -1.74 -17.22
N ARG A 224 -40.86 -2.97 -17.63
CA ARG A 224 -40.27 -3.98 -16.75
C ARG A 224 -38.88 -3.55 -16.27
N GLU A 225 -38.02 -3.03 -17.15
CA GLU A 225 -36.69 -2.53 -16.76
C GLU A 225 -36.82 -1.36 -15.77
N GLU A 226 -37.71 -0.40 -16.04
CA GLU A 226 -38.02 0.72 -15.14
C GLU A 226 -38.57 0.25 -13.79
N GLU A 227 -39.45 -0.76 -13.78
CA GLU A 227 -39.98 -1.36 -12.55
C GLU A 227 -38.87 -2.08 -11.75
N MET A 228 -37.98 -2.81 -12.41
CA MET A 228 -36.83 -3.47 -11.76
C MET A 228 -35.87 -2.44 -11.13
N ILE A 229 -35.66 -1.30 -11.79
CA ILE A 229 -34.89 -0.18 -11.26
C ILE A 229 -35.61 0.45 -10.06
N PHE A 230 -36.91 0.73 -10.19
CA PHE A 230 -37.73 1.33 -9.14
C PHE A 230 -37.80 0.48 -7.87
N LEU A 231 -37.92 -0.84 -8.02
CA LEU A 231 -37.91 -1.81 -6.91
C LEU A 231 -36.51 -2.04 -6.33
N GLY A 232 -35.46 -1.46 -6.93
CA GLY A 232 -34.07 -1.63 -6.49
C GLY A 232 -33.47 -3.01 -6.81
N MET A 233 -34.11 -3.80 -7.68
CA MET A 233 -33.60 -5.10 -8.12
C MET A 233 -32.55 -4.97 -9.23
N ALA A 234 -32.54 -3.85 -9.94
CA ALA A 234 -31.52 -3.47 -10.91
C ALA A 234 -31.03 -2.04 -10.62
N MET A 235 -29.75 -1.76 -10.84
CA MET A 235 -29.23 -0.38 -10.78
C MET A 235 -29.67 0.38 -12.04
N ASP A 236 -30.03 1.66 -11.88
CA ASP A 236 -30.23 2.54 -13.04
C ASP A 236 -28.90 2.65 -13.82
N PRO A 237 -28.90 2.47 -15.16
CA PRO A 237 -27.72 2.62 -16.00
C PRO A 237 -26.95 3.95 -15.80
N LYS A 238 -27.63 5.01 -15.35
CA LYS A 238 -27.00 6.30 -15.03
C LYS A 238 -26.02 6.22 -13.85
N TYR A 239 -26.21 5.25 -12.95
CA TYR A 239 -25.32 4.99 -11.82
C TYR A 239 -24.33 3.85 -12.09
N GLU A 240 -24.50 3.08 -13.18
CA GLU A 240 -23.53 2.04 -13.56
C GLU A 240 -22.20 2.65 -14.03
N VAL A 241 -22.26 3.78 -14.73
CA VAL A 241 -21.06 4.45 -15.25
C VAL A 241 -20.63 5.53 -14.27
N PRO A 242 -19.39 5.47 -13.73
CA PRO A 242 -18.85 6.55 -12.93
C PRO A 242 -18.92 7.88 -13.70
N CYS A 243 -19.23 8.97 -13.00
CA CYS A 243 -19.29 10.29 -13.63
C CYS A 243 -17.99 10.61 -14.41
N SER A 244 -18.07 11.43 -15.45
CA SER A 244 -16.91 11.82 -16.28
C SER A 244 -15.73 12.37 -15.46
N ALA A 245 -16.01 13.07 -14.35
CA ALA A 245 -15.01 13.53 -13.41
C ALA A 245 -14.25 12.38 -12.73
N VAL A 246 -14.94 11.28 -12.38
CA VAL A 246 -14.33 10.08 -11.79
C VAL A 246 -13.48 9.35 -12.82
N ILE A 247 -13.98 9.20 -14.05
CA ILE A 247 -13.24 8.54 -15.14
C ILE A 247 -11.95 9.29 -15.45
N SER A 248 -12.02 10.63 -15.60
CA SER A 248 -10.84 11.45 -15.85
C SER A 248 -9.84 11.43 -14.68
N ALA A 249 -10.32 11.40 -13.44
CA ALA A 249 -9.46 11.22 -12.26
C ALA A 249 -8.73 9.87 -12.29
N GLN A 250 -9.45 8.76 -12.55
CA GLN A 250 -8.86 7.43 -12.66
C GLN A 250 -7.83 7.34 -13.78
N ALA A 251 -8.09 7.95 -14.94
CA ALA A 251 -7.13 8.02 -16.04
C ALA A 251 -5.87 8.80 -15.66
N SER A 252 -6.03 9.94 -14.96
CA SER A 252 -4.90 10.72 -14.44
C SER A 252 -4.07 9.94 -13.42
N GLU A 253 -4.72 9.19 -12.53
CA GLU A 253 -4.04 8.32 -11.56
C GLU A 253 -3.25 7.22 -12.26
N ALA A 254 -3.85 6.57 -13.28
CA ALA A 254 -3.17 5.53 -14.07
C ALA A 254 -1.94 6.08 -14.82
N CYS A 255 -2.06 7.25 -15.46
CA CYS A 255 -0.93 7.91 -16.11
C CYS A 255 0.20 8.24 -15.11
N THR A 256 -0.16 8.66 -13.89
CA THR A 256 0.81 8.96 -12.82
C THR A 256 1.57 7.70 -12.38
N ARG A 257 0.90 6.54 -12.33
CA ARG A 257 1.55 5.26 -12.00
C ARG A 257 2.60 4.84 -13.03
N ILE A 258 2.36 5.10 -14.31
CA ILE A 258 3.34 4.84 -15.38
C ILE A 258 4.58 5.72 -15.21
N LYS A 259 4.38 7.04 -15.08
CA LYS A 259 5.48 8.01 -14.86
C LYS A 259 6.33 7.68 -13.63
N ARG A 260 5.67 7.19 -12.59
CA ARG A 260 6.35 6.73 -11.37
C ARG A 260 7.31 5.58 -11.64
N GLU A 261 6.90 4.59 -12.44
CA GLU A 261 7.75 3.45 -12.77
C GLU A 261 8.97 3.89 -13.58
N GLU A 262 8.78 4.80 -14.54
CA GLU A 262 9.86 5.44 -15.30
C GLU A 262 10.84 6.17 -14.37
N HIS A 263 10.34 7.06 -13.52
CA HIS A 263 11.19 7.81 -12.58
C HIS A 263 11.93 6.90 -11.60
N ASN A 264 11.30 5.79 -11.15
CA ASN A 264 11.97 4.84 -10.27
C ASN A 264 13.07 4.07 -11.00
N ALA A 265 12.87 3.69 -12.26
CA ALA A 265 13.90 3.06 -13.08
C ALA A 265 15.09 4.01 -13.33
N ASP A 266 14.81 5.27 -13.64
CA ASP A 266 15.84 6.29 -13.85
C ASP A 266 16.60 6.60 -12.56
N TYR A 267 15.90 6.64 -11.42
CA TYR A 267 16.54 6.76 -10.12
C TYR A 267 17.50 5.60 -9.84
N GLN A 268 17.09 4.35 -10.08
CA GLN A 268 17.96 3.19 -9.90
C GLN A 268 19.21 3.24 -10.79
N LYS A 269 19.05 3.62 -12.07
CA LYS A 269 20.19 3.83 -12.98
C LYS A 269 21.13 4.93 -12.49
N SER A 270 20.56 6.05 -12.04
CA SER A 270 21.34 7.19 -11.53
C SER A 270 22.13 6.84 -10.27
N VAL A 271 21.57 6.04 -9.36
CA VAL A 271 22.27 5.56 -8.16
C VAL A 271 23.50 4.77 -8.57
N VAL A 272 23.35 3.81 -9.49
CA VAL A 272 24.48 3.01 -9.98
C VAL A 272 25.53 3.88 -10.66
N ALA A 273 25.10 4.79 -11.54
CA ALA A 273 26.00 5.70 -12.25
C ALA A 273 26.81 6.58 -11.28
N VAL A 274 26.15 7.20 -10.31
CA VAL A 274 26.80 8.04 -9.29
C VAL A 274 27.74 7.20 -8.41
N THR A 275 27.34 5.99 -8.00
CA THR A 275 28.21 5.12 -7.21
C THR A 275 29.46 4.67 -7.98
N ASN A 276 29.34 4.42 -9.28
CA ASN A 276 30.49 4.08 -10.13
C ASN A 276 31.41 5.28 -10.30
N GLN A 277 30.85 6.47 -10.56
CA GLN A 277 31.64 7.69 -10.65
C GLN A 277 32.39 7.99 -9.35
N LEU A 278 31.73 7.82 -8.20
CA LEU A 278 32.37 7.99 -6.89
C LEU A 278 33.51 6.98 -6.69
N ARG A 279 33.30 5.72 -7.10
CA ARG A 279 34.33 4.68 -7.06
C ARG A 279 35.52 5.00 -7.96
N ASP A 280 35.30 5.58 -9.14
CA ASP A 280 36.36 5.91 -10.08
C ASP A 280 37.19 7.12 -9.60
N VAL A 281 36.54 8.11 -8.99
CA VAL A 281 37.19 9.34 -8.50
C VAL A 281 37.85 9.13 -7.13
N GLU A 282 37.09 8.63 -6.15
CA GLU A 282 37.52 8.57 -4.74
C GLU A 282 38.00 7.17 -4.33
N GLY A 283 37.72 6.12 -5.12
CA GLY A 283 37.96 4.74 -4.70
C GLY A 283 39.44 4.43 -4.44
N HIS A 284 40.36 5.01 -5.22
CA HIS A 284 41.79 4.83 -4.98
C HIS A 284 42.23 5.49 -3.67
N ASP A 285 41.80 6.73 -3.43
CA ASP A 285 42.15 7.49 -2.24
C ASP A 285 41.53 6.88 -0.98
N MET A 286 40.26 6.46 -1.03
CA MET A 286 39.61 5.70 0.03
C MET A 286 40.38 4.40 0.34
N SER A 287 40.76 3.63 -0.69
CA SER A 287 41.54 2.40 -0.50
C SER A 287 42.90 2.66 0.13
N LYS A 288 43.58 3.73 -0.29
CA LYS A 288 44.87 4.14 0.27
C LYS A 288 44.72 4.54 1.74
N SER A 289 43.75 5.40 2.05
CA SER A 289 43.44 5.85 3.42
C SER A 289 43.10 4.66 4.34
N MET A 290 42.26 3.73 3.89
CA MET A 290 41.94 2.52 4.65
C MET A 290 43.19 1.65 4.88
N LYS A 291 44.04 1.47 3.86
CA LYS A 291 45.31 0.73 4.02
C LYS A 291 46.28 1.43 4.99
N ASP A 292 46.31 2.76 4.98
CA ASP A 292 47.12 3.57 5.90
C ASP A 292 46.65 3.43 7.34
N GLN A 293 45.33 3.52 7.58
CA GLN A 293 44.74 3.28 8.91
C GLN A 293 45.04 1.87 9.43
N LEU A 294 44.91 0.86 8.55
CA LEU A 294 45.24 -0.52 8.90
C LEU A 294 46.72 -0.66 9.27
N ARG A 295 47.64 -0.12 8.45
CA ARG A 295 49.08 -0.11 8.76
C ARG A 295 49.38 0.59 10.08
N GLN A 296 48.77 1.73 10.32
CA GLN A 296 48.96 2.51 11.55
C GLN A 296 48.54 1.68 12.77
N TRP A 297 47.38 1.03 12.70
CA TRP A 297 46.91 0.13 13.76
C TRP A 297 47.88 -1.03 14.03
N PHE A 298 48.37 -1.69 12.97
CA PHE A 298 49.37 -2.76 13.11
C PHE A 298 50.66 -2.29 13.81
N ILE A 299 51.14 -1.09 13.46
CA ILE A 299 52.35 -0.50 14.06
C ILE A 299 52.10 -0.17 15.53
N GLU A 300 50.98 0.48 15.86
CA GLU A 300 50.64 0.84 17.24
C GLU A 300 50.49 -0.39 18.15
N CYS A 301 49.85 -1.45 17.65
CA CYS A 301 49.73 -2.70 18.38
C CYS A 301 51.09 -3.40 18.59
N ARG A 302 51.97 -3.36 17.58
CA ARG A 302 53.33 -3.91 17.69
C ARG A 302 54.17 -3.12 18.70
N ASP A 303 54.12 -1.80 18.67
CA ASP A 303 54.88 -0.95 19.57
C ASP A 303 54.39 -1.08 21.03
N ALA A 304 53.12 -1.44 21.25
CA ALA A 304 52.55 -1.70 22.57
C ALA A 304 52.79 -3.13 23.10
N THR A 305 52.73 -4.15 22.24
CA THR A 305 52.73 -5.57 22.64
C THR A 305 54.06 -6.29 22.35
N GLY A 306 54.88 -5.73 21.46
CA GLY A 306 56.14 -6.33 21.00
C GLY A 306 56.00 -7.36 19.87
N SER A 307 54.77 -7.75 19.50
CA SER A 307 54.45 -8.65 18.39
C SER A 307 53.34 -8.05 17.52
N PHE A 308 53.24 -8.47 16.26
CA PHE A 308 52.11 -8.10 15.41
C PHE A 308 50.81 -8.73 15.94
N PRO A 309 49.69 -7.98 15.97
CA PRO A 309 48.38 -8.51 16.33
C PRO A 309 47.80 -9.40 15.22
N ASP A 310 46.97 -10.36 15.60
CA ASP A 310 46.09 -11.06 14.66
C ASP A 310 44.88 -10.19 14.30
N TYR A 311 44.23 -10.49 13.17
CA TYR A 311 43.01 -9.80 12.78
C TYR A 311 41.87 -10.12 13.76
N PRO A 312 40.98 -9.15 14.07
CA PRO A 312 39.82 -9.42 14.91
C PRO A 312 38.90 -10.46 14.26
N ASP A 313 38.35 -11.37 15.07
CA ASP A 313 37.41 -12.39 14.62
C ASP A 313 36.06 -11.78 14.19
N ASP A 314 35.35 -12.47 13.30
CA ASP A 314 34.07 -12.01 12.72
C ASP A 314 32.97 -11.84 13.79
N GLU A 315 32.96 -12.69 14.82
CA GLU A 315 31.99 -12.65 15.93
C GLU A 315 32.17 -11.41 16.83
N ASP A 316 33.39 -10.87 16.93
CA ASP A 316 33.71 -9.69 17.74
C ASP A 316 33.53 -8.36 16.98
N GLY A 317 33.03 -8.42 15.74
CA GLY A 317 32.83 -7.25 14.87
C GLY A 317 33.95 -7.04 13.84
N GLY A 318 34.91 -7.97 13.74
CA GLY A 318 35.86 -8.08 12.65
C GLY A 318 36.65 -6.80 12.33
N SER A 319 36.91 -6.58 11.04
CA SER A 319 37.69 -5.44 10.55
C SER A 319 37.07 -4.06 10.82
N ALA A 320 35.78 -3.98 11.17
CA ALA A 320 35.12 -2.70 11.49
C ALA A 320 35.69 -2.04 12.75
N LEU A 321 36.20 -2.85 13.69
CA LEU A 321 36.86 -2.37 14.91
C LEU A 321 38.15 -1.57 14.66
N ILE A 322 38.80 -1.79 13.50
CA ILE A 322 40.06 -1.16 13.09
C ILE A 322 39.79 0.25 12.52
N PHE A 323 38.64 0.44 11.87
CA PHE A 323 38.27 1.68 11.20
C PHE A 323 37.42 2.62 12.08
N ALA A 324 37.07 2.20 13.30
CA ALA A 324 36.39 3.05 14.28
C ALA A 324 37.36 4.15 14.79
N GLU A 325 36.90 5.41 14.82
CA GLU A 325 37.68 6.53 15.36
C GLU A 325 37.91 6.36 16.88
N LYS A 326 39.02 5.72 17.26
CA LYS A 326 39.45 5.56 18.66
C LYS A 326 40.54 6.57 18.98
N THR A 327 40.48 7.16 20.17
CA THR A 327 41.57 8.02 20.65
C THR A 327 42.83 7.17 20.95
N PRO A 328 44.07 7.69 20.77
CA PRO A 328 45.30 6.93 20.99
C PRO A 328 45.44 6.30 22.39
N THR A 329 44.71 6.84 23.37
CA THR A 329 44.59 6.32 24.74
C THR A 329 43.69 5.09 24.86
N GLN A 330 42.62 4.99 24.06
CA GLN A 330 41.72 3.83 24.05
C GLN A 330 42.41 2.61 23.43
N VAL A 331 43.15 2.80 22.34
CA VAL A 331 43.90 1.72 21.67
C VAL A 331 44.96 1.11 22.60
N LYS A 332 45.68 1.94 23.37
CA LYS A 332 46.67 1.47 24.35
C LYS A 332 46.04 0.71 25.52
N TYR A 333 44.82 1.05 25.92
CA TYR A 333 44.11 0.40 27.02
C TYR A 333 43.54 -0.97 26.60
N THR A 334 42.95 -1.06 25.40
CA THR A 334 42.45 -2.32 24.84
C THR A 334 43.58 -3.32 24.58
N VAL A 335 44.72 -2.85 24.07
CA VAL A 335 45.88 -3.70 23.76
C VAL A 335 46.61 -4.16 25.02
N ARG A 336 46.75 -3.30 26.05
CA ARG A 336 47.48 -3.65 27.28
C ARG A 336 46.72 -4.59 28.22
N ASN A 337 45.39 -4.58 28.18
CA ASN A 337 44.57 -5.36 29.09
C ASN A 337 43.99 -6.65 28.50
N GLY A 338 44.16 -6.92 27.19
CA GLY A 338 43.61 -8.14 26.56
C GLY A 338 42.10 -8.32 26.77
N LEU A 339 41.37 -7.23 26.98
CA LEU A 339 39.93 -7.25 27.23
C LEU A 339 39.20 -7.05 25.91
N VAL A 340 38.59 -8.14 25.46
CA VAL A 340 37.38 -8.13 24.65
C VAL A 340 36.26 -7.49 25.50
N GLU A 341 35.47 -6.62 24.87
CA GLU A 341 34.32 -5.85 25.37
C GLU A 341 34.57 -4.67 26.35
N MET A 342 34.03 -3.50 25.99
CA MET A 342 32.74 -3.01 26.51
C MET A 342 32.25 -1.79 25.71
N CYS A 343 30.96 -1.78 25.39
CA CYS A 343 30.22 -0.61 24.89
C CYS A 343 30.24 0.54 25.91
N PRO A 344 30.09 1.80 25.46
CA PRO A 344 30.33 2.97 26.29
C PRO A 344 29.04 3.41 26.99
N ASP A 345 28.80 3.00 28.23
CA ASP A 345 27.85 3.76 29.06
C ASP A 345 28.17 3.82 30.57
N ASP A 346 29.07 2.99 31.12
CA ASP A 346 29.32 3.02 32.58
C ASP A 346 30.81 3.18 32.93
N ILE A 347 31.34 4.42 32.88
CA ILE A 347 32.54 4.76 33.67
C ILE A 347 32.34 6.09 34.41
N TYR A 348 31.98 5.96 35.68
CA TYR A 348 32.06 7.02 36.69
C TYR A 348 33.53 7.35 37.02
N PHE A 349 33.93 8.61 36.88
CA PHE A 349 35.25 9.10 37.29
C PHE A 349 35.19 9.77 38.68
N PRO A 350 36.01 9.37 39.67
CA PRO A 350 36.13 10.09 40.94
C PRO A 350 36.92 11.40 40.75
N PRO A 351 36.60 12.48 41.49
CA PRO A 351 37.28 13.77 41.32
C PRO A 351 38.72 13.72 41.86
N GLN A 352 39.69 14.05 41.01
CA GLN A 352 41.08 14.22 41.43
C GLN A 352 41.26 15.50 42.25
N LYS A 353 41.86 15.33 43.44
CA LYS A 353 42.32 16.42 44.33
C LYS A 353 43.37 17.28 43.62
N LYS A 354 43.08 18.56 43.43
CA LYS A 354 44.07 19.59 43.01
C LYS A 354 45.11 19.80 44.12
N LYS A 355 46.36 19.37 43.89
CA LYS A 355 47.53 19.85 44.63
C LYS A 355 47.89 21.24 44.12
N GLY A 356 47.88 22.22 45.02
CA GLY A 356 48.14 23.63 44.71
C GLY A 356 49.58 23.89 44.30
N SER A 357 49.76 24.70 43.26
CA SER A 357 51.00 25.39 42.95
C SER A 357 50.91 26.85 43.41
N LYS A 358 51.86 27.25 44.25
CA LYS A 358 52.07 28.62 44.74
C LYS A 358 52.40 29.53 43.55
N SER A 359 51.57 30.55 43.31
CA SER A 359 51.90 31.67 42.43
C SER A 359 52.63 32.78 43.21
N GLY A 360 53.83 33.11 42.76
CA GLY A 360 54.61 34.23 43.27
C GLY A 360 54.03 35.57 42.82
N LYS A 361 53.69 36.42 43.81
CA LYS A 361 53.34 37.83 43.65
C LYS A 361 54.51 38.62 43.02
N LYS A 362 54.26 39.32 41.92
CA LYS A 362 54.98 40.56 41.57
C LYS A 362 53.96 41.65 41.22
N LYS A 363 53.84 42.61 42.14
CA LYS A 363 53.03 43.84 42.04
C LYS A 363 53.48 44.68 40.83
N LYS A 364 52.55 45.20 40.04
CA LYS A 364 52.72 46.50 39.39
C LYS A 364 51.39 47.25 39.39
N LYS A 365 51.48 48.50 39.85
CA LYS A 365 50.40 49.45 40.18
C LYS A 365 49.60 49.84 38.93
N GLU A 366 48.29 49.85 39.08
CA GLU A 366 47.35 50.59 38.24
C GLU A 366 47.26 52.02 38.81
N LYS A 367 47.34 53.02 37.92
CA LYS A 367 47.02 54.41 38.20
C LYS A 367 45.76 54.72 37.41
N ASP A 368 44.76 55.21 38.13
CA ASP A 368 43.53 55.81 37.63
C ASP A 368 43.80 56.82 36.50
N LEU A 369 42.87 56.91 35.55
CA LEU A 369 42.38 58.17 35.01
C LEU A 369 41.01 57.95 34.34
N THR A 370 40.02 58.49 35.04
CA THR A 370 38.68 58.98 34.71
C THR A 370 38.31 59.25 33.24
N ALA A 371 37.01 59.00 33.01
CA ALA A 371 36.17 59.59 31.96
C ALA A 371 36.33 61.11 31.79
N ASP A 372 36.35 61.58 30.54
CA ASP A 372 35.46 62.64 30.06
C ASP A 372 35.53 62.78 28.52
N ARG A 373 34.35 63.04 27.93
CA ARG A 373 34.02 63.36 26.51
C ARG A 373 33.78 62.22 25.51
#